data_AF-A0A2N9N560-F1
#
_entry.id   AF-A0A2N9N560-F1
#
_cell.length_a   1.000
_cell.length_b   1.000
_cell.length_c   1.000
_cell.angle_alpha   90.00
_cell.angle_beta   90.00
_cell.angle_gamma   90.00
#
_symmetry.space_group_name_H-M   'P 1'
#
loop_
_entity.id
_entity.type
_entity.pdbx_description
1 polymer ?
#
loop_
_entity_poly.entity_id
_entity_poly.type
_entity_poly.pdbx_seq_one_letter_code
_entity_poly.pdbx_strand_id
1 'polypeptide(L)'
;MPQANVIYLGVKGSVVALDRATGTEVWRTRLKGSGFVNCVLEQGQLYATTRGEIFRLDPTNGQIVWNNPLSGLGLGLVTVGTAVPSQAVPMEEKRRQEQQAAAAGGGA
;
A
#
# COMPACT_ATOMS: atom_id res chain seq x y z
N MET A 1 -11.55 -19.99 -4.33
CA MET A 1 -12.07 -18.67 -3.91
C MET A 1 -10.97 -17.65 -4.20
N PRO A 2 -11.12 -16.73 -5.17
CA PRO A 2 -9.99 -15.92 -5.61
C PRO A 2 -9.66 -14.85 -4.56
N GLN A 3 -8.61 -15.09 -3.77
CA GLN A 3 -8.08 -14.13 -2.79
C GLN A 3 -7.10 -13.10 -3.41
N ALA A 4 -6.88 -13.07 -4.73
CA ALA A 4 -5.55 -12.67 -5.23
C ALA A 4 -5.52 -11.55 -6.28
N ASN A 5 -6.53 -10.68 -6.39
CA ASN A 5 -6.48 -9.62 -7.39
C ASN A 5 -7.05 -8.28 -6.92
N VAL A 6 -6.62 -7.81 -5.74
CA VAL A 6 -7.04 -6.51 -5.20
C VAL A 6 -5.84 -5.59 -5.03
N ILE A 7 -6.00 -4.31 -5.38
CA ILE A 7 -5.09 -3.24 -5.00
C ILE A 7 -5.67 -2.44 -3.84
N TYR A 8 -4.82 -2.08 -2.88
CA TYR A 8 -5.20 -1.27 -1.72
C TYR A 8 -4.66 0.15 -1.87
N LEU A 9 -5.52 1.13 -1.64
CA LEU A 9 -5.25 2.55 -1.80
C LEU A 9 -5.55 3.28 -0.50
N GLY A 10 -4.65 4.17 -0.09
CA GLY A 10 -4.88 5.12 1.00
C GLY A 10 -5.22 6.50 0.46
N VAL A 11 -6.42 7.02 0.73
CA VAL A 11 -6.85 8.34 0.24
C VAL A 11 -7.81 9.04 1.20
N LYS A 12 -7.51 10.30 1.55
CA LYS A 12 -8.36 11.18 2.38
C LYS A 12 -8.92 10.50 3.64
N GLY A 13 -8.07 9.85 4.42
CA GLY A 13 -8.46 9.12 5.62
C GLY A 13 -9.27 7.85 5.35
N SER A 14 -9.24 7.30 4.14
CA SER A 14 -9.92 6.04 3.79
C SER A 14 -8.94 5.05 3.18
N VAL A 15 -9.21 3.77 3.40
CA VAL A 15 -8.60 2.65 2.68
C VAL A 15 -9.62 2.15 1.67
N VAL A 16 -9.21 2.01 0.42
CA VAL A 16 -10.07 1.51 -0.66
C VAL A 16 -9.41 0.27 -1.25
N ALA A 17 -10.20 -0.78 -1.46
CA ALA A 17 -9.84 -1.95 -2.22
C ALA A 17 -10.49 -1.89 -3.59
N LEU A 18 -9.69 -2.00 -4.65
CA LEU A 18 -10.19 -2.12 -6.01
C LEU A 18 -9.81 -3.48 -6.59
N ASP A 19 -10.71 -4.05 -7.39
CA ASP A 19 -10.37 -5.17 -8.25
C ASP A 19 -9.26 -4.73 -9.22
N ARG A 20 -8.18 -5.48 -9.28
CA ARG A 20 -6.98 -5.13 -10.04
C ARG A 20 -7.18 -5.29 -11.55
N ALA A 21 -8.14 -6.11 -12.00
CA ALA A 21 -8.43 -6.29 -13.42
C ALA A 21 -9.40 -5.22 -13.94
N THR A 22 -10.42 -4.87 -13.16
CA THR A 22 -11.49 -3.96 -13.61
C THR A 22 -11.41 -2.55 -13.05
N GLY A 23 -10.64 -2.35 -11.97
CA GLY A 23 -10.61 -1.09 -11.22
C GLY A 23 -11.87 -0.82 -10.40
N THR A 24 -12.81 -1.76 -10.33
CA THR A 24 -14.06 -1.60 -9.59
C THR A 24 -13.79 -1.65 -8.09
N GLU A 25 -14.45 -0.78 -7.33
CA GLU A 25 -14.38 -0.81 -5.87
C GLU A 25 -15.00 -2.09 -5.31
N VAL A 26 -14.20 -2.84 -4.56
CA VAL A 26 -14.64 -4.05 -3.83
C VAL A 26 -15.16 -3.65 -2.47
N TRP A 27 -14.38 -2.83 -1.75
CA TRP A 27 -14.77 -2.29 -0.45
C TRP A 27 -14.04 -0.97 -0.17
N ARG A 28 -14.59 -0.21 0.78
CA ARG A 28 -13.98 1.01 1.31
C ARG A 28 -14.21 1.13 2.80
N THR A 29 -13.15 1.50 3.51
CA THR A 29 -13.17 1.72 4.95
C THR A 29 -12.68 3.11 5.26
N ARG A 30 -13.52 3.90 5.91
CA ARG A 30 -13.14 5.22 6.40
C ARG A 30 -12.45 5.08 7.75
N LEU A 31 -11.19 5.48 7.81
CA LEU A 31 -10.43 5.61 9.04
C LEU A 31 -10.78 6.95 9.72
N LYS A 32 -10.33 7.13 10.95
CA LYS A 32 -10.49 8.40 11.65
C LYS A 32 -9.66 9.49 10.97
N GLY A 33 -10.32 10.62 10.68
CA GLY A 33 -9.71 11.81 10.10
C GLY A 33 -9.78 11.91 8.58
N SER A 34 -9.05 12.87 8.03
CA SER A 34 -9.04 13.24 6.60
C SER A 34 -7.62 13.28 6.03
N GLY A 35 -6.65 12.68 6.74
CA GLY A 35 -5.22 12.79 6.43
C GLY A 35 -4.74 11.87 5.31
N PHE A 36 -3.44 11.97 5.02
CA PHE A 36 -2.72 10.99 4.22
C PHE A 36 -2.79 9.62 4.91
N VAL A 37 -3.01 8.57 4.11
CA VAL A 37 -3.10 7.20 4.59
C VAL A 37 -1.98 6.41 3.92
N ASN A 38 -1.11 5.82 4.72
CA ASN A 38 -0.12 4.85 4.23
C ASN A 38 -0.68 3.44 4.45
N CYS A 39 -0.63 2.59 3.43
CA CYS A 39 -1.14 1.22 3.48
C CYS A 39 -0.01 0.23 3.21
N VAL A 40 0.07 -0.82 4.01
CA VAL A 40 1.05 -1.90 3.88
C VAL A 40 0.32 -3.24 3.97
N LEU A 41 0.57 -4.11 3.00
CA LEU A 41 0.11 -5.50 3.04
C LEU A 41 1.31 -6.39 3.39
N GLU A 42 1.30 -6.98 4.60
CA GLU A 42 2.37 -7.85 5.07
C GLU A 42 1.78 -9.18 5.56
N GLN A 43 2.28 -10.29 5.02
CA GLN A 43 1.83 -11.66 5.38
C GLN A 43 0.31 -11.84 5.34
N GLY A 44 -0.36 -11.22 4.37
CA GLY A 44 -1.83 -11.29 4.23
C GLY A 44 -2.59 -10.43 5.24
N GLN A 45 -1.93 -9.49 5.92
CA GLN A 45 -2.53 -8.55 6.85
C GLN A 45 -2.38 -7.13 6.31
N LEU A 46 -3.48 -6.37 6.30
CA LEU A 46 -3.47 -5.00 5.82
C LEU A 46 -3.35 -4.04 6.99
N TYR A 47 -2.29 -3.24 6.99
CA TYR A 47 -2.06 -2.18 7.96
C TYR A 47 -2.24 -0.84 7.26
N ALA A 48 -2.92 0.08 7.93
CA ALA A 48 -3.10 1.44 7.46
C ALA A 48 -2.78 2.43 8.57
N THR A 49 -2.04 3.49 8.25
CA THR A 49 -1.66 4.52 9.22
C THR A 49 -2.17 5.88 8.79
N THR A 50 -2.75 6.64 9.72
CA THR A 50 -3.24 8.01 9.48
C THR A 50 -3.22 8.79 10.78
N ARG A 51 -2.80 10.07 10.73
CA ARG A 51 -2.82 11.01 11.87
C ARG A 51 -2.21 10.46 13.17
N GLY A 52 -1.08 9.77 13.09
CA GLY A 52 -0.44 9.19 14.28
C GLY A 52 -1.16 7.98 14.86
N GLU A 53 -2.07 7.35 14.12
CA GLU A 53 -2.71 6.08 14.52
C GLU A 53 -2.37 4.99 13.49
N ILE A 54 -2.38 3.75 13.95
CA ILE A 54 -2.26 2.55 13.10
C ILE A 54 -3.50 1.67 13.27
N PHE A 55 -3.99 1.15 12.14
CA PHE A 55 -5.15 0.29 12.04
C PHE A 55 -4.73 -1.00 11.35
N ARG A 56 -5.24 -2.13 11.82
CA ARG A 56 -5.22 -3.39 11.07
C ARG A 56 -6.61 -3.63 10.50
N LEU A 57 -6.66 -3.87 9.20
CA LEU A 57 -7.87 -4.18 8.46
C LEU A 57 -7.79 -5.62 7.96
N ASP A 58 -8.95 -6.27 7.90
CA ASP A 58 -9.11 -7.51 7.15
C ASP A 58 -9.08 -7.17 5.65
N PRO A 59 -8.13 -7.73 4.87
CA PRO A 59 -7.97 -7.42 3.44
C PRO A 59 -9.15 -7.87 2.58
N THR A 60 -9.98 -8.80 3.07
CA THR A 60 -11.09 -9.39 2.30
C THR A 60 -12.34 -8.52 2.30
N ASN A 61 -12.60 -7.81 3.41
CA ASN A 61 -13.83 -7.07 3.63
C ASN A 61 -13.62 -5.63 4.15
N GLY A 62 -12.37 -5.24 4.43
CA GLY A 62 -12.02 -3.91 4.92
C GLY A 62 -12.35 -3.66 6.39
N GLN A 63 -12.84 -4.64 7.15
CA GLN A 63 -13.20 -4.43 8.55
C GLN A 63 -11.97 -4.12 9.39
N ILE A 64 -12.08 -3.13 10.27
CA ILE A 64 -11.03 -2.81 11.24
C ILE A 64 -11.01 -3.91 12.29
N VAL A 65 -9.92 -4.68 12.33
CA VAL A 65 -9.71 -5.75 13.31
C VAL A 65 -9.25 -5.16 14.64
N TRP A 66 -8.35 -4.18 14.59
CA TRP A 66 -7.93 -3.40 15.75
C TRP A 66 -7.37 -2.03 15.35
N ASN A 67 -7.28 -1.12 16.32
CA ASN A 67 -6.59 0.16 16.19
C ASN A 67 -5.64 0.41 17.37
N ASN A 68 -4.55 1.12 17.11
CA ASN A 68 -3.66 1.65 18.14
C ASN A 68 -3.45 3.16 17.90
N PRO A 69 -3.83 4.02 18.86
CA PRO A 69 -3.75 5.47 18.70
C PRO A 69 -2.34 6.05 18.85
N LEU A 70 -1.32 5.22 19.13
CA LEU A 70 0.07 5.64 19.40
C LEU A 70 0.16 6.84 20.36
N SER A 71 -0.65 6.81 21.42
CA SER A 71 -0.83 7.94 22.34
C SER A 71 0.51 8.42 22.90
N GLY A 72 0.70 9.75 22.89
CA GLY A 72 1.93 10.39 23.35
C GLY A 72 3.01 10.59 22.28
N LEU A 73 2.85 10.03 21.06
CA LEU A 73 3.81 10.20 19.96
C LEU A 73 3.43 11.34 18.97
N GLY A 74 2.29 12.00 19.21
CA GLY A 74 1.81 13.11 18.38
C GLY A 74 1.13 12.67 17.08
N LEU A 75 0.93 13.61 16.15
CA LEU A 75 0.22 13.39 14.88
C LEU A 75 1.18 13.29 13.68
N GLY A 76 2.44 12.93 13.94
CA GLY A 76 3.50 12.86 12.93
C GLY A 76 3.24 11.80 11.84
N LEU A 77 4.06 11.83 10.80
CA LEU A 77 4.05 10.79 9.77
C LEU A 77 4.48 9.45 10.38
N VAL A 78 3.64 8.43 10.20
CA VAL A 78 3.97 7.06 10.60
C VAL A 78 4.61 6.36 9.40
N THR A 79 5.80 5.79 9.62
CA THR A 79 6.45 4.90 8.66
C THR A 79 6.36 3.47 9.21
N VAL A 80 6.12 2.50 8.32
CA VAL A 80 6.02 1.09 8.67
C VAL A 80 7.24 0.40 8.09
N GLY A 81 8.10 -0.17 8.94
CA GLY A 81 9.19 -1.03 8.52
C GLY A 81 8.65 -2.42 8.22
N THR A 82 8.82 -2.91 7.00
CA THR A 82 8.39 -4.25 6.58
C THR A 82 9.61 -5.14 6.40
N ALA A 83 9.49 -6.44 6.74
CA ALA A 83 10.58 -7.41 6.50
C ALA A 83 10.78 -7.73 5.01
N VAL A 84 9.86 -7.27 4.16
CA VAL A 84 9.99 -7.22 2.70
C VAL A 84 10.38 -5.80 2.29
N PRO A 85 11.45 -5.58 1.49
CA PRO A 85 11.77 -4.24 1.00
C PRO A 85 10.61 -3.72 0.15
N SER A 86 9.83 -2.80 0.73
CA SER A 86 8.80 -2.06 0.01
C SER A 86 9.52 -1.13 -0.97
N GLN A 87 9.33 -1.40 -2.28
CA GLN A 87 9.70 -0.57 -3.44
C GLN A 87 11.10 -0.76 -4.08
N ALA A 88 11.38 -1.96 -4.64
CA ALA A 88 12.49 -2.14 -5.59
C ALA A 88 12.14 -1.86 -7.07
N VAL A 89 10.93 -1.39 -7.41
CA VAL A 89 10.49 -1.46 -8.82
C VAL A 89 10.99 -0.32 -9.74
N PRO A 90 11.26 0.93 -9.32
CA PRO A 90 11.72 1.94 -10.29
C PRO A 90 13.15 1.71 -10.80
N MET A 91 14.04 1.15 -9.97
CA MET A 91 15.47 1.11 -10.26
C MET A 91 15.89 -0.16 -11.01
N GLU A 92 15.32 -1.33 -10.68
CA GLU A 92 15.55 -2.57 -11.43
C GLU A 92 15.01 -2.47 -12.87
N GLU A 93 13.83 -1.87 -13.04
CA GLU A 93 13.18 -1.75 -14.35
C GLU A 93 13.89 -0.74 -15.25
N LYS A 94 14.39 0.37 -14.67
CA LYS A 94 15.27 1.34 -15.34
C LYS A 94 16.59 0.69 -15.77
N ARG A 95 17.24 -0.08 -14.90
CA ARG A 95 18.49 -0.81 -15.25
C ARG A 95 18.26 -1.81 -16.37
N ARG A 96 17.11 -2.48 -16.39
CA ARG A 96 16.74 -3.43 -17.45
C ARG A 96 16.50 -2.72 -18.80
N GLN A 97 15.88 -1.54 -18.80
CA GLN A 97 15.69 -0.73 -19.99
C GLN A 97 17.01 -0.16 -20.54
N GLU A 98 17.90 0.34 -19.67
CA GLU A 98 19.22 0.87 -20.06
C GLU A 98 20.10 -0.21 -20.69
N GLN A 99 20.11 -1.43 -20.13
CA GLN A 99 20.84 -2.57 -20.71
C GLN A 99 20.29 -2.99 -22.07
N GLN A 100 18.97 -2.96 -22.26
CA GLN A 100 18.34 -3.28 -23.56
C GLN A 100 18.63 -2.20 -24.61
N ALA A 101 18.66 -0.92 -24.24
CA ALA A 101 19.00 0.18 -25.15
C ALA A 101 20.47 0.15 -25.58
N ALA A 102 21.39 -0.19 -24.68
CA ALA A 102 22.82 -0.32 -25.00
C ALA A 102 23.09 -1.48 -25.98
N ALA A 103 22.35 -2.58 -25.88
CA ALA A 103 22.48 -3.71 -26.81
C ALA A 103 21.95 -3.40 -28.22
N ALA A 104 21.00 -2.46 -28.36
CA ALA A 104 20.44 -2.07 -29.65
C ALA A 104 21.27 -1.00 -30.39
N GLY A 105 22.20 -0.32 -29.70
CA GLY A 105 23.02 0.76 -30.28
C GLY A 105 24.40 0.35 -30.80
N GLY A 106 24.80 -0.91 -30.64
CA GLY A 106 26.13 -1.41 -31.02
C GLY A 106 26.28 -1.93 -32.45
N GLY A 107 25.25 -1.76 -33.29
CA GLY A 107 25.25 -2.21 -34.69
C GLY A 107 25.26 -1.04 -35.66
N ALA A 108 26.44 -0.46 -35.91
CA ALA A 108 26.75 0.34 -37.08
C ALA A 108 28.25 0.23 -37.37
#